data_AF-A0A0D5LZV0-F1
#
_entry.id   AF-A0A0D5LZV0-F1
#
_cell.length_a   1.000
_cell.length_b   1.000
_cell.length_c   1.000
_cell.angle_alpha   90.00
_cell.angle_beta   90.00
_cell.angle_gamma   90.00
#
_symmetry.space_group_name_H-M   'P 1'
#
loop_
_entity.id
_entity.type
_entity.pdbx_description
1 polymer ?
#
loop_
_entity_poly.entity_id
_entity_poly.type
_entity_poly.pdbx_seq_one_letter_code
_entity_poly.pdbx_strand_id
1 'polypeptide(L)'
;MCRFIGAYIDLVVKNSFGMRMPFLGPMENADLVGLKLIQQVHQFIFPHLCNEQSPRPMIEDLIKQGFLGMESGKGLQNWPPEKAENVRKNLSNRLIDSLKD
;
A
#
# COMPACT_ATOMS: atom_id res chain seq x y z
N MET A 1 22.93 23.85 -6.12
CA MET A 1 21.69 23.12 -6.49
C MET A 1 21.46 21.84 -5.64
N CYS A 2 22.48 21.08 -5.23
CA CYS A 2 22.30 19.84 -4.44
C CYS A 2 21.96 19.97 -2.94
N ARG A 3 21.79 21.18 -2.38
CA ARG A 3 21.74 21.37 -0.91
C ARG A 3 20.36 21.12 -0.28
N PHE A 4 19.30 20.91 -1.07
CA PHE A 4 17.92 20.80 -0.58
C PHE A 4 17.20 19.50 -0.98
N ILE A 5 17.84 18.62 -1.75
CA ILE A 5 17.18 17.41 -2.30
C ILE A 5 16.63 16.50 -1.18
N GLY A 6 17.39 16.31 -0.09
CA GLY A 6 16.93 15.49 1.04
C GLY A 6 15.68 16.06 1.72
N ALA A 7 15.62 17.38 1.92
CA ALA A 7 14.46 18.02 2.53
C ALA A 7 13.21 17.90 1.64
N TYR A 8 13.36 17.96 0.31
CA TYR A 8 12.25 17.72 -0.62
C TYR A 8 11.78 16.27 -0.63
N ILE A 9 12.70 15.31 -0.54
CA ILE A 9 12.34 13.88 -0.40
C ILE A 9 11.53 13.68 0.88
N ASP A 10 12.01 14.20 2.02
CA ASP A 10 11.30 14.12 3.30
C ASP A 10 9.92 14.76 3.22
N LEU A 11 9.81 15.92 2.58
CA LEU A 11 8.54 16.61 2.37
C LEU A 11 7.57 15.75 1.55
N VAL A 12 8.01 15.23 0.40
CA VAL A 12 7.17 14.39 -0.46
C VAL A 12 6.75 13.13 0.28
N VAL A 13 7.66 12.43 0.96
CA VAL A 13 7.33 11.21 1.70
C VAL A 13 6.34 11.49 2.83
N LYS A 14 6.62 12.49 3.67
CA LYS A 14 5.77 12.85 4.82
C LYS A 14 4.37 13.28 4.39
N ASN A 15 4.21 13.91 3.23
CA ASN A 15 2.93 14.42 2.74
C ASN A 15 2.25 13.51 1.69
N SER A 16 2.80 12.31 1.41
CA SER A 16 2.21 11.38 0.45
C SER A 16 1.79 10.06 1.08
N PHE A 17 2.58 8.99 0.88
CA PHE A 17 2.29 7.68 1.46
C PHE A 17 2.73 7.59 2.92
N GLY A 18 3.70 8.40 3.36
CA GLY A 18 4.18 8.43 4.75
C GLY A 18 3.08 8.75 5.76
N MET A 19 2.11 9.59 5.40
CA MET A 19 0.95 9.90 6.26
C MET A 19 0.13 8.66 6.66
N ARG A 20 0.14 7.62 5.80
CA ARG A 20 -0.68 6.41 6.00
C ARG A 20 0.06 5.38 6.85
N MET A 21 1.39 5.35 6.80
CA MET A 21 2.22 4.28 7.35
C MET A 21 2.06 4.01 8.86
N PRO A 22 1.78 4.99 9.75
CA PRO A 22 1.52 4.73 11.16
C PRO A 22 0.22 3.96 11.44
N PHE A 23 -0.74 3.98 10.49
CA PHE A 23 -2.09 3.45 10.68
C PHE A 23 -2.46 2.35 9.67
N LEU A 24 -1.73 2.27 8.57
CA LEU A 24 -1.90 1.30 7.49
C LEU A 24 -0.51 0.83 7.06
N GLY A 25 -0.13 -0.37 7.51
CA GLY A 25 1.15 -0.96 7.13
C GLY A 25 1.23 -1.24 5.62
N PRO A 26 2.44 -1.43 5.06
CA PRO A 26 2.61 -1.62 3.61
C PRO A 26 1.87 -2.85 3.07
N MET A 27 1.81 -3.94 3.84
CA MET A 27 1.07 -5.15 3.45
C MET A 27 -0.45 -4.94 3.52
N GLU A 28 -0.92 -4.17 4.51
CA GLU A 28 -2.33 -3.79 4.60
C GLU A 28 -2.72 -2.84 3.47
N ASN A 29 -1.83 -1.92 3.10
CA ASN A 29 -2.01 -1.04 1.96
C ASN A 29 -2.07 -1.83 0.64
N ALA A 30 -1.22 -2.85 0.48
CA ALA A 30 -1.27 -3.73 -0.69
C ALA A 30 -2.63 -4.45 -0.80
N ASP A 31 -3.16 -4.94 0.33
CA ASP A 31 -4.50 -5.56 0.36
C ASP A 31 -5.63 -4.52 0.20
N LEU A 32 -5.45 -3.29 0.67
CA LEU A 32 -6.42 -2.21 0.53
C LEU A 32 -6.58 -1.79 -0.94
N VAL A 33 -5.46 -1.61 -1.66
CA VAL A 33 -5.47 -1.20 -3.07
C VAL A 33 -5.75 -2.36 -4.03
N GLY A 34 -5.49 -3.59 -3.59
CA GLY A 34 -5.77 -4.82 -4.32
C GLY A 34 -4.52 -5.46 -4.95
N LEU A 35 -4.41 -6.79 -4.83
CA LEU A 35 -3.21 -7.52 -5.23
C LEU A 35 -2.98 -7.56 -6.74
N LYS A 36 -4.04 -7.45 -7.55
CA LYS A 36 -3.90 -7.33 -9.02
C LYS A 36 -3.16 -6.05 -9.41
N LEU A 37 -3.50 -4.93 -8.77
CA LEU A 37 -2.81 -3.67 -9.01
C LEU A 37 -1.36 -3.74 -8.54
N ILE A 38 -1.12 -4.34 -7.37
CA ILE A 38 0.24 -4.55 -6.86
C ILE A 38 1.07 -5.40 -7.82
N GLN A 39 0.51 -6.48 -8.38
CA GLN A 39 1.19 -7.29 -9.39
C GLN A 39 1.59 -6.45 -10.62
N GLN A 40 0.68 -5.63 -11.14
CA GLN A 40 0.95 -4.76 -12.29
C GLN A 40 2.06 -3.73 -11.98
N VAL A 41 2.01 -3.11 -10.80
CA VAL A 41 3.05 -2.18 -10.35
C VAL A 41 4.41 -2.88 -10.26
N HIS A 42 4.46 -4.09 -9.69
CA HIS A 42 5.71 -4.86 -9.60
C HIS A 42 6.26 -5.22 -10.98
N GLN A 43 5.41 -5.66 -11.93
CA GLN A 43 5.82 -5.96 -13.31
C GLN A 43 6.46 -4.75 -13.99
N PHE A 44 5.93 -3.55 -13.72
CA PHE A 44 6.42 -2.33 -14.34
C PHE A 44 7.64 -1.74 -13.64
N ILE A 45 7.62 -1.64 -12.31
CA ILE A 45 8.62 -0.86 -11.55
C ILE A 45 9.85 -1.69 -11.18
N PHE A 46 9.71 -2.98 -10.86
CA PHE A 46 10.83 -3.76 -10.31
C PHE A 46 12.08 -3.77 -11.22
N PRO A 47 11.97 -3.98 -12.54
CA PRO A 47 13.14 -3.92 -13.44
C PRO A 47 13.92 -2.60 -13.40
N HIS A 48 13.29 -1.53 -12.92
CA HIS A 48 13.84 -0.18 -12.85
C HIS A 48 14.22 0.26 -11.43
N LEU A 49 13.80 -0.50 -10.40
CA LEU A 49 13.93 -0.11 -8.99
C LEU A 49 14.83 -1.07 -8.20
N CYS A 50 14.88 -2.34 -8.58
CA CYS A 50 15.63 -3.38 -7.88
C CYS A 50 16.13 -4.46 -8.86
N ASN A 51 16.79 -5.50 -8.35
CA ASN A 51 17.36 -6.56 -9.18
C ASN A 51 16.30 -7.59 -9.62
N GLU A 52 15.15 -7.60 -8.96
CA GLU A 52 14.01 -8.43 -9.31
C GLU A 52 13.40 -8.00 -10.66
N GLN A 53 13.09 -8.96 -11.51
CA GLN A 53 12.53 -8.72 -12.85
C GLN A 53 11.04 -9.01 -12.95
N SER A 54 10.43 -9.53 -11.88
CA SER A 54 9.03 -9.97 -11.88
C SER A 54 8.40 -9.80 -10.49
N PRO A 55 7.05 -9.79 -10.41
CA PRO A 55 6.36 -9.90 -9.13
C PRO A 55 6.80 -11.12 -8.34
N ARG A 56 6.67 -11.04 -7.02
CA ARG A 56 6.92 -12.21 -6.15
C ARG A 56 5.87 -13.29 -6.44
N PRO A 57 6.27 -14.58 -6.58
CA PRO A 57 5.34 -15.69 -6.88
C PRO A 57 4.14 -15.78 -5.93
N MET A 58 4.36 -15.48 -4.65
CA MET A 58 3.29 -15.44 -3.63
C MET A 58 2.09 -14.58 -4.04
N ILE A 59 2.32 -13.42 -4.69
CA ILE A 59 1.22 -12.54 -5.13
C ILE A 59 0.39 -13.22 -6.22
N GLU A 60 1.05 -13.93 -7.14
CA GLU A 60 0.37 -14.64 -8.22
C GLU A 60 -0.47 -15.80 -7.68
N ASP A 61 0.05 -16.53 -6.70
CA ASP A 61 -0.65 -17.64 -6.07
C ASP A 61 -1.89 -17.18 -5.30
N LEU A 62 -1.82 -16.04 -4.60
CA LEU A 62 -2.97 -15.43 -3.93
C LEU A 62 -4.05 -15.01 -4.94
N ILE A 63 -3.65 -14.36 -6.03
CA ILE A 63 -4.58 -13.95 -7.10
C ILE A 63 -5.26 -15.16 -7.74
N LYS A 64 -4.52 -16.23 -8.05
CA LYS A 64 -5.08 -17.48 -8.61
C LYS A 64 -6.10 -18.13 -7.69
N GLN A 65 -5.92 -18.00 -6.37
CA GLN A 65 -6.85 -18.48 -5.36
C GLN A 65 -8.07 -17.56 -5.14
N GLY A 66 -8.13 -16.42 -5.82
CA GLY A 66 -9.19 -15.42 -5.64
C GLY A 66 -9.02 -14.54 -4.40
N PHE A 67 -7.85 -14.58 -3.75
CA PHE A 67 -7.51 -13.71 -2.63
C PHE A 67 -6.91 -12.41 -3.18
N LEU A 68 -7.77 -11.42 -3.42
CA LEU A 68 -7.44 -10.17 -4.10
C LEU A 68 -7.13 -9.01 -3.14
N GLY A 69 -7.20 -9.24 -1.82
CA GLY A 69 -7.06 -8.22 -0.80
C GLY A 69 -8.37 -7.99 -0.05
N MET A 70 -8.55 -6.80 0.51
CA MET A 70 -9.70 -6.43 1.34
C MET A 70 -11.04 -6.61 0.61
N GLU A 71 -11.08 -6.41 -0.71
CA GLU A 71 -12.31 -6.55 -1.52
C GLU A 71 -12.85 -7.99 -1.53
N SER A 72 -11.97 -8.98 -1.46
CA SER A 72 -12.31 -10.41 -1.49
C SER A 72 -12.38 -11.04 -0.10
N GLY A 73 -12.17 -10.25 0.96
CA GLY A 73 -12.09 -10.72 2.34
C GLY A 73 -10.79 -11.42 2.71
N LYS A 74 -9.83 -11.56 1.78
CA LYS A 74 -8.51 -12.13 2.03
C LYS A 74 -7.48 -11.69 0.98
N GLY A 75 -6.25 -11.44 1.41
CA GLY A 75 -5.09 -11.20 0.56
C GLY A 75 -3.82 -11.69 1.27
N LEU A 76 -2.88 -10.78 1.50
CA LEU A 76 -1.73 -11.00 2.38
C LEU A 76 -2.17 -11.21 3.85
N GLN A 77 -3.32 -10.66 4.24
CA GLN A 77 -4.00 -10.90 5.51
C GLN A 77 -5.44 -11.38 5.32
N ASN A 78 -6.05 -11.84 6.42
CA ASN A 78 -7.49 -12.06 6.47
C ASN A 78 -8.23 -10.74 6.76
N TRP A 79 -9.30 -10.51 6.01
CA TRP A 79 -10.11 -9.28 6.05
C TRP A 79 -11.59 -9.60 6.26
N PRO A 80 -12.01 -9.96 7.49
CA PRO A 80 -13.43 -9.90 7.83
C PRO A 80 -14.01 -8.55 7.42
N PRO A 81 -15.24 -8.48 6.87
CA PRO A 81 -15.80 -7.22 6.36
C PRO A 81 -15.73 -6.06 7.36
N GLU A 82 -16.01 -6.34 8.64
CA GLU A 82 -15.90 -5.37 9.73
C GLU A 82 -14.47 -4.85 9.92
N LYS A 83 -13.46 -5.72 9.88
CA LYS A 83 -12.04 -5.33 9.99
C LYS A 83 -11.64 -4.42 8.83
N ALA A 84 -11.99 -4.79 7.60
CA ALA A 84 -11.68 -4.00 6.41
C ALA A 84 -12.34 -2.62 6.48
N GLU A 85 -13.59 -2.56 6.89
CA GLU A 85 -14.32 -1.30 7.03
C GLU A 85 -13.75 -0.42 8.14
N ASN A 86 -13.42 -1.01 9.29
CA ASN A 86 -12.78 -0.29 10.39
C ASN A 86 -11.43 0.31 9.97
N VAL A 87 -10.62 -0.43 9.20
CA VAL A 87 -9.35 0.11 8.66
C VAL A 87 -9.59 1.29 7.73
N ARG A 88 -10.52 1.19 6.77
CA ARG A 88 -10.86 2.30 5.86
C ARG A 88 -11.33 3.53 6.63
N LYS A 89 -12.30 3.35 7.52
CA LYS A 89 -12.88 4.44 8.32
C LYS A 89 -11.84 5.10 9.21
N ASN A 90 -11.04 4.32 9.93
CA ASN A 90 -10.01 4.84 10.82
C ASN A 90 -8.93 5.59 10.03
N LEU A 91 -8.48 5.04 8.90
CA LEU A 91 -7.50 5.72 8.04
C LEU A 91 -8.04 7.06 7.53
N SER A 92 -9.26 7.09 6.98
CA SER A 92 -9.89 8.32 6.50
C SER A 92 -10.01 9.37 7.61
N ASN A 93 -10.47 8.97 8.80
CA ASN A 93 -10.59 9.88 9.94
C ASN A 93 -9.22 10.42 10.38
N ARG A 94 -8.20 9.57 10.48
CA ARG A 94 -6.83 9.98 10.85
C ARG A 94 -6.23 10.98 9.86
N LEU A 95 -6.44 10.75 8.57
CA LEU A 95 -5.97 11.65 7.51
C LEU A 95 -6.71 13.00 7.57
N ILE A 96 -8.04 12.99 7.78
CA ILE A 96 -8.82 14.22 7.97
C ILE A 96 -8.35 14.99 9.22
N ASP A 97 -8.14 14.29 10.33
CA ASP A 97 -7.69 14.91 11.59
C ASP A 97 -6.28 15.51 11.45
N SER A 98 -5.39 14.88 10.66
CA SER A 98 -4.05 15.41 10.39
C SER A 98 -4.03 16.71 9.57
N LEU A 99 -5.18 17.15 9.05
CA LEU A 99 -5.35 18.39 8.30
C LEU A 99 -6.02 19.51 9.11
N LYS A 100 -6.40 19.26 10.38
CA LYS A 100 -7.13 20.23 11.23
C LYS A 100 -6.23 21.21 11.98
N ASP A 101 -4.94 21.25 11.65
CA ASP A 101 -3.96 22.20 12.19
C ASP A 101 -3.73 23.38 11.22
#